data_AF-I1C715-F1
#
_entry.id   AF-I1C715-F1
#
_cell.length_a   1.000
_cell.length_b   1.000
_cell.length_c   1.000
_cell.angle_alpha   90.00
_cell.angle_beta   90.00
_cell.angle_gamma   90.00
#
_symmetry.space_group_name_H-M   'P 1'
#
loop_
_entity.id
_entity.type
_entity.pdbx_description
1 polymer ?
#
loop_
_entity_poly.entity_id
_entity_poly.type
_entity_poly.pdbx_seq_one_letter_code
_entity_poly.pdbx_strand_id
1 'polypeptide(L)'
;MTAVHHGVYLFRHVQTNQVLLGTTHRPVRLRKDLWRPLVALTGFDTPQSAQALSDALLERSQTCQKELKVSADHVAKPRRLRAVDEMNMVESSVLSLRDALESVGTRRQQGKLLALWEQPQWMELKGEKEWPSFLEHGQLELRNNRFVKE
;
A
#
# COMPACT_ATOMS: atom_id res chain seq x y z
N MET A 1 12.78 26.17 6.13
CA MET A 1 13.32 24.79 6.04
C MET A 1 12.15 23.88 5.73
N THR A 2 12.00 23.43 4.48
CA THR A 2 10.91 22.52 4.10
C THR A 2 11.20 21.16 4.71
N ALA A 3 10.38 20.71 5.68
CA ALA A 3 10.48 19.38 6.24
C ALA A 3 10.39 18.35 5.11
N VAL A 4 11.45 17.58 4.90
CA VAL A 4 11.43 16.46 3.96
C VAL A 4 10.57 15.39 4.63
N HIS A 5 9.29 15.35 4.27
CA HIS A 5 8.38 14.33 4.79
C HIS A 5 8.68 13.01 4.09
N HIS A 6 9.28 12.09 4.84
CA HIS A 6 9.41 10.70 4.43
C HIS A 6 8.04 10.04 4.50
N GLY A 7 7.60 9.46 3.39
CA GLY A 7 6.28 8.87 3.27
C GLY A 7 6.25 7.79 2.20
N VAL A 8 5.38 6.82 2.42
CA VAL A 8 5.17 5.70 1.50
C VAL A 8 3.77 5.82 0.92
N TYR A 9 3.67 5.77 -0.40
CA TYR A 9 2.41 5.94 -1.11
C TYR A 9 2.08 4.68 -1.89
N LEU A 10 0.86 4.19 -1.72
CA LEU A 10 0.30 3.12 -2.52
C LEU A 10 -0.76 3.71 -3.44
N PHE A 11 -0.70 3.34 -4.71
CA PHE A 11 -1.67 3.75 -5.72
C PHE A 11 -2.40 2.52 -6.27
N ARG A 12 -3.70 2.62 -6.46
CA ARG A 12 -4.51 1.59 -7.11
C ARG A 12 -4.87 1.99 -8.53
N HIS A 13 -4.90 1.03 -9.44
CA HIS A 13 -5.46 1.19 -10.76
C HIS A 13 -6.99 1.07 -10.68
N VAL A 14 -7.73 2.09 -11.15
CA VAL A 14 -9.18 2.21 -10.96
C VAL A 14 -9.97 1.09 -11.64
N GLN A 15 -9.44 0.50 -12.71
CA GLN A 15 -10.14 -0.53 -13.50
C GLN A 15 -9.72 -1.97 -13.16
N THR A 16 -8.47 -2.17 -12.75
CA THR A 16 -7.88 -3.51 -12.61
C THR A 16 -7.50 -3.84 -11.18
N ASN A 17 -7.59 -2.87 -10.26
CA ASN A 17 -7.19 -2.99 -8.86
C ASN A 17 -5.72 -3.43 -8.66
N GLN A 18 -4.87 -3.19 -9.66
CA GLN A 18 -3.43 -3.31 -9.49
C GLN A 18 -2.93 -2.26 -8.50
N VAL A 19 -1.95 -2.61 -7.69
CA VAL A 19 -1.36 -1.71 -6.71
C VAL A 19 0.08 -1.40 -7.09
N LEU A 20 0.45 -0.13 -6.97
CA LEU A 20 1.77 0.38 -7.29
C LEU A 20 2.33 1.14 -6.10
N LEU A 21 3.55 0.76 -5.70
CA LEU A 21 4.29 1.38 -4.62
C LEU A 21 5.12 2.54 -5.18
N GLY A 22 4.89 3.74 -4.66
CA GLY A 22 5.64 4.94 -5.05
C GLY A 22 6.48 5.48 -3.91
N THR A 23 7.79 5.61 -4.14
CA THR A 23 8.72 6.39 -3.30
C THR A 23 8.99 7.72 -3.99
N THR A 24 8.39 8.80 -3.47
CA THR A 24 8.57 10.23 -3.86
C THR A 24 8.52 10.64 -5.35
N HIS A 25 8.47 9.72 -6.31
CA HIS A 25 8.50 9.96 -7.75
C HIS A 25 7.41 9.14 -8.46
N ARG A 26 6.56 9.85 -9.21
CA ARG A 26 5.49 9.26 -10.01
C ARG A 26 6.08 8.70 -11.32
N PRO A 27 5.76 7.47 -11.75
CA PRO A 27 6.28 6.94 -12.99
C PRO A 27 5.82 7.77 -14.21
N VAL A 28 6.77 8.13 -15.09
CA VAL A 28 6.58 9.09 -16.20
C VAL A 28 5.66 8.56 -17.32
N ARG A 29 5.43 7.23 -17.41
CA ARG A 29 4.63 6.60 -18.47
C ARG A 29 3.25 6.09 -18.04
N LEU A 30 2.82 6.37 -16.81
CA LEU A 30 1.51 5.94 -16.34
C LEU A 30 0.42 6.96 -16.67
N ARG A 31 -0.69 6.47 -17.21
CA ARG A 31 -1.91 7.25 -17.42
C ARG A 31 -2.45 7.74 -16.08
N LYS A 32 -2.18 9.02 -15.77
CA LYS A 32 -2.46 9.65 -14.46
C LYS A 32 -3.91 9.53 -13.99
N ASP A 33 -4.85 9.39 -14.92
CA ASP A 33 -6.31 9.29 -14.71
C ASP A 33 -6.73 7.93 -14.16
N LEU A 34 -5.98 6.87 -14.48
CA LEU A 34 -6.29 5.51 -14.08
C LEU A 34 -5.70 5.13 -12.73
N TRP A 35 -4.88 5.99 -12.12
CA TRP A 35 -4.21 5.72 -10.85
C TRP A 35 -4.69 6.68 -9.77
N ARG A 36 -5.30 6.13 -8.72
CA ARG A 36 -5.73 6.86 -7.53
C ARG A 36 -4.91 6.42 -6.32
N PRO A 37 -4.63 7.31 -5.36
CA PRO A 37 -4.01 6.88 -4.12
C PRO A 37 -4.94 5.91 -3.39
N LEU A 38 -4.37 4.83 -2.89
CA LEU A 38 -5.03 3.86 -2.02
C LEU A 38 -4.84 4.27 -0.56
N VAL A 39 -3.57 4.45 -0.18
CA VAL A 39 -3.18 4.92 1.15
C VAL A 39 -1.87 5.71 1.07
N ALA A 40 -1.76 6.74 1.89
CA ALA A 40 -0.54 7.49 2.12
C ALA A 40 -0.09 7.31 3.58
N LEU A 41 1.13 6.84 3.78
CA LEU A 41 1.74 6.67 5.09
C LEU A 41 2.70 7.83 5.34
N THR A 42 2.50 8.52 6.45
CA THR A 42 3.31 9.67 6.86
C THR A 42 3.70 9.55 8.33
N GLY A 43 4.66 10.37 8.78
CA GLY A 43 5.15 10.35 10.15
C GLY A 43 6.38 9.47 10.37
N PHE A 44 7.07 9.06 9.30
CA PHE A 44 8.33 8.32 9.43
C PHE A 44 9.42 9.24 10.01
N ASP A 45 10.11 8.74 11.02
CA ASP A 45 11.17 9.48 11.72
C ASP A 45 12.40 9.68 10.81
N THR A 46 12.66 8.72 9.90
CA THR A 46 13.84 8.70 9.04
C THR A 46 13.50 8.24 7.61
N PRO A 47 14.27 8.62 6.58
CA PRO A 47 14.09 8.09 5.23
C PRO A 47 14.33 6.57 5.18
N GLN A 48 15.20 6.05 6.04
CA GLN A 48 15.54 4.63 6.09
C GLN A 48 14.39 3.78 6.64
N SER A 49 13.56 4.31 7.55
CA SER A 49 12.37 3.58 8.01
C SER A 49 11.30 3.50 6.91
N ALA A 50 11.08 4.61 6.19
CA ALA A 50 10.20 4.61 5.02
C ALA A 50 10.69 3.67 3.91
N GLN A 51 11.99 3.68 3.61
CA GLN A 51 12.58 2.77 2.63
C GLN A 51 12.50 1.31 3.08
N ALA A 52 12.81 1.00 4.34
CA ALA A 52 12.70 -0.36 4.86
C ALA A 52 11.26 -0.91 4.79
N LEU A 53 10.26 -0.08 5.04
CA LEU A 53 8.86 -0.46 4.85
C LEU A 53 8.55 -0.69 3.37
N SER A 54 9.03 0.18 2.48
CA SER A 54 8.88 0.04 1.04
C SER A 54 9.49 -1.28 0.54
N ASP A 55 10.69 -1.63 1.01
CA ASP A 55 11.37 -2.87 0.62
C ASP A 55 10.63 -4.10 1.14
N ALA A 56 10.18 -4.08 2.41
CA ALA A 56 9.38 -5.16 3.00
C ALA A 56 8.04 -5.36 2.27
N LEU A 57 7.38 -4.26 1.86
CA LEU A 57 6.16 -4.30 1.04
C LEU A 57 6.41 -4.93 -0.33
N LEU A 58 7.52 -4.57 -0.98
CA LEU A 58 7.87 -5.09 -2.29
C LEU A 58 8.15 -6.60 -2.23
N GLU A 59 8.93 -7.04 -1.24
CA GLU A 59 9.24 -8.45 -1.01
C GLU A 59 7.97 -9.27 -0.78
N ARG A 60 7.09 -8.79 0.12
CA ARG A 60 5.80 -9.45 0.39
C ARG A 60 4.91 -9.52 -0.84
N SER A 61 4.81 -8.44 -1.60
CA SER A 61 4.03 -8.41 -2.84
C SER A 61 4.51 -9.46 -3.85
N GLN A 62 5.83 -9.60 -4.02
CA GLN A 62 6.40 -10.63 -4.89
C GLN A 62 6.12 -12.04 -4.39
N THR A 63 6.18 -12.26 -3.08
CA THR A 63 5.84 -13.56 -2.46
C THR A 63 4.37 -13.90 -2.67
N CYS A 64 3.44 -12.99 -2.37
CA CYS A 64 2.01 -13.20 -2.59
C CYS A 64 1.68 -13.48 -4.07
N GLN A 65 2.34 -12.79 -5.01
CA GLN A 65 2.16 -13.06 -6.45
C GLN A 65 2.65 -14.46 -6.85
N LYS A 66 3.76 -14.93 -6.26
CA LYS A 66 4.27 -16.28 -6.50
C LYS A 66 3.32 -17.34 -5.92
N GLU A 67 2.87 -17.13 -4.69
CA GLU A 67 1.92 -18.02 -4.01
C GLU A 67 0.61 -18.13 -4.79
N LEU A 68 0.05 -17.01 -5.25
CA LEU A 68 -1.16 -17.00 -6.07
C LEU A 68 -0.98 -17.84 -7.34
N LYS A 69 0.17 -17.73 -8.01
CA LYS A 69 0.46 -18.48 -9.25
C LYS A 69 0.63 -19.98 -9.02
N VAL A 70 1.03 -20.39 -7.82
CA VAL A 70 1.24 -21.80 -7.44
C VAL A 70 -0.04 -22.42 -6.83
N SER A 71 -0.96 -21.60 -6.31
CA SER A 71 -2.21 -22.07 -5.70
C SER A 71 -3.00 -22.99 -6.62
N ALA A 72 -3.40 -24.16 -6.12
CA ALA A 72 -4.15 -25.16 -6.87
C ALA A 72 -5.48 -24.62 -7.40
N ASP A 73 -6.18 -23.80 -6.58
CA ASP A 73 -7.42 -23.14 -6.96
C ASP A 73 -7.23 -22.14 -8.09
N HIS A 74 -6.07 -21.45 -8.12
CA HIS A 74 -5.73 -20.53 -9.19
C HIS A 74 -5.39 -21.26 -10.48
N VAL A 75 -4.53 -22.29 -10.40
CA VAL A 75 -4.10 -23.08 -11.56
C VAL A 75 -5.27 -23.79 -12.25
N ALA A 76 -6.26 -24.24 -11.47
CA ALA A 76 -7.48 -24.86 -11.99
C ALA A 76 -8.34 -23.88 -12.83
N LYS A 77 -8.23 -22.57 -12.61
CA LYS A 77 -9.03 -21.58 -13.33
C LYS A 77 -8.56 -21.39 -14.79
N PRO A 78 -9.48 -21.08 -15.72
CA PRO A 78 -9.14 -20.65 -17.08
C PRO A 78 -8.18 -19.45 -17.08
N ARG A 79 -7.20 -19.44 -18.00
CA ARG A 79 -6.17 -18.40 -18.10
C ARG A 79 -6.74 -16.97 -18.14
N ARG A 80 -7.90 -16.78 -18.79
CA ARG A 80 -8.59 -15.49 -18.87
C ARG A 80 -9.04 -14.95 -17.50
N LEU A 81 -9.47 -15.84 -16.60
CA LEU A 81 -9.92 -15.45 -15.25
C LEU A 81 -8.72 -15.28 -14.32
N ARG A 82 -7.70 -16.13 -14.47
CA ARG A 82 -6.42 -15.99 -13.75
C ARG A 82 -5.80 -14.61 -13.93
N ALA A 83 -5.82 -14.08 -15.15
CA ALA A 83 -5.26 -12.75 -15.43
C ALA A 83 -5.98 -11.64 -14.66
N VAL A 84 -7.29 -11.75 -14.42
CA VAL A 84 -8.05 -10.77 -13.63
C VAL A 84 -7.69 -10.89 -12.15
N ASP A 85 -7.62 -12.11 -11.64
CA ASP A 85 -7.25 -12.38 -10.23
C ASP A 85 -5.81 -11.92 -9.94
N GLU A 86 -4.87 -12.16 -10.86
CA GLU A 86 -3.47 -11.70 -10.75
C GLU A 86 -3.33 -10.17 -10.77
N MET A 87 -4.29 -9.47 -11.38
CA MET A 87 -4.30 -8.00 -11.40
C MET A 87 -4.92 -7.40 -10.15
N ASN A 88 -5.89 -8.06 -9.54
CA ASN A 88 -6.58 -7.55 -8.37
C ASN A 88 -5.72 -7.74 -7.10
N MET A 89 -4.99 -6.70 -6.72
CA MET A 89 -3.99 -6.75 -5.65
C MET A 89 -4.33 -5.88 -4.44
N VAL A 90 -5.52 -5.24 -4.39
CA VAL A 90 -5.84 -4.30 -3.31
C VAL A 90 -5.81 -4.98 -1.95
N GLU A 91 -6.56 -6.07 -1.79
CA GLU A 91 -6.67 -6.77 -0.51
C GLU A 91 -5.32 -7.35 -0.05
N SER A 92 -4.63 -8.07 -0.94
CA SER A 92 -3.31 -8.64 -0.64
C SER A 92 -2.28 -7.56 -0.30
N SER A 93 -2.36 -6.38 -0.93
CA SER A 93 -1.47 -5.25 -0.62
C SER A 93 -1.77 -4.62 0.74
N VAL A 94 -3.05 -4.51 1.12
CA VAL A 94 -3.45 -3.98 2.45
C VAL A 94 -2.99 -4.93 3.56
N LEU A 95 -3.19 -6.24 3.39
CA LEU A 95 -2.72 -7.25 4.34
C LEU A 95 -1.18 -7.25 4.43
N SER A 96 -0.50 -7.18 3.27
CA SER A 96 0.96 -7.07 3.22
C SER A 96 1.46 -5.80 3.90
N LEU A 97 0.72 -4.69 3.81
CA LEU A 97 1.04 -3.46 4.49
C LEU A 97 0.95 -3.59 6.00
N ARG A 98 -0.15 -4.16 6.51
CA ARG A 98 -0.31 -4.44 7.94
C ARG A 98 0.87 -5.28 8.46
N ASP A 99 1.20 -6.37 7.78
CA ASP A 99 2.27 -7.26 8.20
C ASP A 99 3.67 -6.63 8.06
N ALA A 100 3.87 -5.79 7.04
CA ALA A 100 5.13 -5.04 6.88
C ALA A 100 5.30 -4.02 8.02
N LEU A 101 4.24 -3.30 8.37
CA LEU A 101 4.24 -2.37 9.51
C LEU A 101 4.52 -3.10 10.83
N GLU A 102 3.92 -4.26 11.05
CA GLU A 102 4.19 -5.09 12.24
C GLU A 102 5.68 -5.49 12.31
N SER A 103 6.27 -5.89 11.18
CA SER A 103 7.68 -6.31 11.13
C SER A 103 8.72 -5.18 11.22
N VAL A 104 8.44 -4.02 10.61
CA VAL A 104 9.39 -2.91 10.49
C VAL A 104 9.17 -1.86 11.59
N GLY A 105 7.90 -1.56 11.88
CA GLY A 105 7.50 -0.54 12.86
C GLY A 105 7.96 -0.87 14.26
N THR A 106 7.93 -2.14 14.66
CA THR A 106 8.42 -2.60 15.98
C THR A 106 9.92 -2.38 16.19
N ARG A 107 10.73 -2.27 15.13
CA ARG A 107 12.20 -2.18 15.21
C ARG A 107 12.77 -0.78 14.99
N ARG A 108 12.09 0.05 14.19
CA ARG A 108 12.68 1.29 13.64
C ARG A 108 11.83 2.54 13.82
N GLN A 109 10.62 2.43 14.35
CA GLN A 109 9.68 3.54 14.44
C GLN A 109 9.38 3.79 15.93
N GLN A 110 9.68 5.00 16.41
CA GLN A 110 9.40 5.40 17.79
C GLN A 110 8.20 6.34 17.88
N GLY A 111 7.94 7.12 16.81
CA GLY A 111 6.77 7.98 16.68
C GLY A 111 5.53 7.29 16.12
N LYS A 112 4.36 7.92 16.29
CA LYS A 112 3.12 7.47 15.67
C LYS A 112 3.15 7.66 14.15
N LEU A 113 2.66 6.68 13.41
CA LEU A 113 2.47 6.77 11.95
C LEU A 113 1.03 7.11 11.63
N LEU A 114 0.82 7.91 10.58
CA LEU A 114 -0.50 8.26 10.10
C LEU A 114 -0.73 7.62 8.72
N ALA A 115 -1.74 6.74 8.65
CA ALA A 115 -2.25 6.13 7.43
C ALA A 115 -3.50 6.87 6.94
N LEU A 116 -3.36 7.58 5.82
CA LEU A 116 -4.45 8.32 5.18
C LEU A 116 -5.04 7.50 4.03
N TRP A 117 -6.28 7.04 4.18
CA TRP A 117 -6.97 6.16 3.23
C TRP A 117 -7.92 6.91 2.31
N GLU A 118 -7.96 6.62 1.01
CA GLU A 118 -8.93 7.27 0.11
C GLU A 118 -10.39 6.84 0.37
N GLN A 119 -10.61 5.61 0.86
CA GLN A 119 -11.92 5.09 1.26
C GLN A 119 -11.76 4.31 2.57
N PRO A 120 -12.68 4.49 3.53
CA PRO A 120 -12.63 3.80 4.82
C PRO A 120 -12.66 2.27 4.70
N GLN A 121 -13.37 1.74 3.70
CA GLN A 121 -13.52 0.29 3.49
C GLN A 121 -12.18 -0.46 3.33
N TRP A 122 -11.12 0.20 2.88
CA TRP A 122 -9.81 -0.48 2.76
C TRP A 122 -9.11 -0.64 4.10
N MET A 123 -9.39 0.23 5.07
CA MET A 123 -8.92 0.06 6.44
C MET A 123 -9.54 -1.18 7.09
N GLU A 124 -10.78 -1.50 6.72
CA GLU A 124 -11.53 -2.65 7.23
C GLU A 124 -11.01 -3.98 6.68
N LEU A 125 -10.23 -3.98 5.60
CA LEU A 125 -9.54 -5.16 5.04
C LEU A 125 -8.34 -5.60 5.91
N LYS A 126 -8.49 -5.55 7.23
CA LYS A 126 -7.47 -5.97 8.18
C LYS A 126 -7.36 -7.49 8.30
N GLY A 127 -8.24 -8.28 7.69
CA GLY A 127 -8.24 -9.74 7.82
C GLY A 127 -8.39 -10.19 9.27
N GLU A 128 -7.63 -11.21 9.68
CA GLU A 128 -7.72 -11.82 11.02
C GLU A 128 -6.94 -11.06 12.12
N LYS A 129 -5.99 -10.19 11.77
CA LYS A 129 -5.18 -9.44 12.75
C LYS A 129 -5.62 -7.99 12.87
N GLU A 130 -5.32 -7.40 14.01
CA GLU A 130 -5.50 -5.96 14.26
C GLU A 130 -4.37 -5.11 13.66
N TRP A 131 -4.66 -3.83 13.45
CA TRP A 131 -3.65 -2.85 13.07
C TRP A 131 -2.68 -2.57 14.23
N PRO A 132 -1.40 -2.26 13.95
CA PRO A 132 -0.43 -1.94 14.99
C PRO A 132 -0.85 -0.70 15.80
N SER A 133 -0.63 -0.71 17.12
CA SER A 133 -1.08 0.35 18.03
C SER A 133 -0.45 1.73 17.80
N PHE A 134 0.72 1.78 17.14
CA PHE A 134 1.39 3.03 16.76
C PHE A 134 0.84 3.64 15.46
N LEU A 135 -0.11 2.98 14.80
CA LEU A 135 -0.71 3.44 13.55
C LEU A 135 -2.02 4.18 13.85
N GLU A 136 -2.06 5.44 13.48
CA GLU A 136 -3.28 6.24 13.43
C GLU A 136 -3.85 6.22 12.03
N HIS A 137 -5.17 6.23 11.94
CA HIS A 137 -5.88 6.21 10.66
C HIS A 137 -6.61 7.52 10.44
N GLY A 138 -6.54 8.02 9.22
CA GLY A 138 -7.29 9.18 8.76
C GLY A 138 -7.84 8.98 7.36
N GLN A 139 -8.70 9.89 6.95
CA GLN A 139 -9.19 9.94 5.58
C GLN A 139 -8.27 10.79 4.71
N LEU A 140 -7.98 10.32 3.51
CA LEU A 140 -7.20 11.04 2.53
C LEU A 140 -8.11 12.00 1.76
N GLU A 141 -7.99 13.29 2.06
CA GLU A 141 -8.65 14.33 1.28
C GLU A 141 -7.78 14.78 0.10
N LEU A 142 -8.31 14.61 -1.12
CA LEU A 142 -7.69 15.12 -2.33
C LEU A 142 -8.41 16.40 -2.74
N ARG A 143 -7.84 17.59 -2.46
CA ARG A 143 -8.32 18.83 -3.09
C ARG A 143 -7.57 19.05 -4.40
N ASN A 144 -8.29 19.19 -5.51
CA ASN A 144 -7.72 19.43 -6.86
C ASN A 144 -6.65 18.39 -7.29
N ASN A 145 -6.87 17.10 -7.03
CA ASN A 145 -5.91 16.02 -7.30
C ASN A 145 -4.53 16.22 -6.64
N ARG A 146 -4.47 17.02 -5.57
CA ARG A 146 -3.29 17.21 -4.73
C ARG A 146 -3.61 16.78 -3.31
N PHE A 147 -2.62 16.20 -2.64
CA PHE A 147 -2.73 15.84 -1.23
C PHE A 147 -2.90 17.12 -0.41
N VAL A 148 -4.02 17.25 0.30
CA VAL A 148 -4.21 18.33 1.26
C VAL A 148 -4.12 17.73 2.65
N LYS A 149 -3.15 18.20 3.43
CA LYS A 149 -3.21 18.09 4.89
C LYS A 149 -4.03 19.27 5.38
N GLU A 150 -5.02 19.00 6.22
CA GLU A 150 -5.38 19.98 7.26
C GLU A 150 -4.39 19.86 8.42
#